data_AF-A0A0A1VA60-F1
#
_entry.id   AF-A0A0A1VA60-F1
#
_cell.length_a   1.000
_cell.length_b   1.000
_cell.length_c   1.000
_cell.angle_alpha   90.00
_cell.angle_beta   90.00
_cell.angle_gamma   90.00
#
_symmetry.space_group_name_H-M   'P 1'
#
loop_
_entity.id
_entity.type
_entity.pdbx_description
1 polymer ?
#
loop_
_entity_poly.entity_id
_entity_poly.type
_entity_poly.pdbx_seq_one_letter_code
_entity_poly.pdbx_strand_id
1 'polypeptide(L)'
;MDQDSAASQAQRKIELQSPQDLAYLVAKVRGAAVARINEAFPHVPGQGEDELRNQIESLVNEYIDKTFTLAAPNLSINGLPVSSTEYLSPSPATHDTHEPFDARKRQRVAELISQEEKLLEEVAALKRSVPGKAADEQAARVRDAIRRDEEMVEARRAASRRRGGQGRRQLARRQAGETGRCGGRVQGRRRGAGQTQEGHAVCCGQDGEGEGGRRVRVGCEVGSSFFWGGRRRFNV
;
A
#
# COMPACT_ATOMS: atom_id res chain seq x y z
N MET A 1 39.17 -22.44 -3.50
CA MET A 1 38.76 -23.68 -2.79
C MET A 1 37.33 -23.39 -2.35
N ASP A 2 36.36 -23.61 -3.23
CA ASP A 2 34.99 -23.08 -3.11
C ASP A 2 33.95 -24.11 -3.57
N GLN A 3 34.23 -25.40 -3.34
CA GLN A 3 33.34 -26.49 -3.76
C GLN A 3 32.25 -26.80 -2.72
N ASP A 4 32.43 -26.39 -1.46
CA ASP A 4 31.47 -26.66 -0.38
C ASP A 4 30.17 -25.84 -0.48
N SER A 5 30.16 -24.72 -1.23
CA SER A 5 29.00 -23.83 -1.34
C SER A 5 27.98 -24.25 -2.40
N ALA A 6 28.38 -24.99 -3.44
CA ALA A 6 27.49 -25.39 -4.53
C ALA A 6 26.66 -26.65 -4.17
N ALA A 7 27.27 -27.62 -3.48
CA ALA A 7 26.61 -28.84 -3.05
C ALA A 7 25.63 -28.59 -1.88
N SER A 8 26.01 -27.73 -0.92
CA SER A 8 25.13 -27.31 0.19
C SER A 8 23.93 -26.47 -0.25
N GLN A 9 23.99 -25.83 -1.42
CA GLN A 9 22.85 -25.14 -2.03
C GLN A 9 21.88 -26.08 -2.75
N ALA A 10 22.35 -27.26 -3.19
CA ALA A 10 21.53 -28.22 -3.95
C ALA A 10 20.65 -29.10 -3.05
N GLN A 11 21.02 -29.29 -1.79
CA GLN A 11 20.30 -30.13 -0.84
C GLN A 11 19.60 -29.27 0.20
N ARG A 12 18.31 -29.58 0.48
CA ARG A 12 17.57 -28.91 1.54
C ARG A 12 18.23 -29.22 2.88
N LYS A 13 18.47 -28.19 3.68
CA LYS A 13 18.91 -28.36 5.05
C LYS A 13 17.84 -29.08 5.87
N ILE A 14 18.29 -29.85 6.85
CA ILE A 14 17.42 -30.54 7.78
C ILE A 14 17.06 -29.55 8.88
N GLU A 15 15.80 -29.12 8.91
CA GLU A 15 15.27 -28.23 9.94
C GLU A 15 14.88 -29.04 11.18
N LEU A 16 15.45 -28.66 12.32
CA LEU A 16 15.06 -29.13 13.65
C LEU A 16 14.10 -28.11 14.27
N GLN A 17 13.10 -28.59 15.02
CA GLN A 17 12.12 -27.72 15.66
C GLN A 17 12.75 -26.98 16.84
N SER A 18 13.67 -27.66 17.53
CA SER A 18 14.31 -27.17 18.74
C SER A 18 15.77 -27.66 18.87
N PRO A 19 16.62 -26.94 19.62
CA PRO A 19 17.95 -27.44 19.99
C PRO A 19 17.89 -28.74 20.81
N GLN A 20 16.81 -28.96 21.57
CA GLN A 20 16.58 -30.19 22.31
C GLN A 20 16.47 -31.42 21.40
N ASP A 21 15.95 -31.26 20.17
CA ASP A 21 15.85 -32.36 19.21
C ASP A 21 17.24 -32.89 18.82
N LEU A 22 18.22 -32.00 18.62
CA LEU A 22 19.59 -32.39 18.29
C LEU A 22 20.25 -33.16 19.45
N ALA A 23 20.12 -32.64 20.67
CA ALA A 23 20.63 -33.30 21.87
C ALA A 23 19.97 -34.68 22.05
N TYR A 24 18.67 -34.78 21.82
CA TYR A 24 17.93 -36.04 21.85
C TYR A 24 18.45 -37.04 20.82
N LEU A 25 18.69 -36.61 19.57
CA LEU A 25 19.25 -37.48 18.53
C LEU A 25 20.64 -38.00 18.91
N VAL A 26 21.53 -37.14 19.41
CA VAL A 26 22.86 -37.55 19.90
C VAL A 26 22.74 -38.55 21.04
N ALA A 27 21.89 -38.28 22.03
CA ALA A 27 21.66 -39.16 23.17
C ALA A 27 21.09 -40.53 22.75
N LYS A 28 20.15 -40.54 21.79
CA LYS A 28 19.59 -41.78 21.23
C LYS A 28 20.62 -42.60 20.49
N VAL A 29 21.48 -41.97 19.68
CA VAL A 29 22.56 -42.66 18.96
C VAL A 29 23.58 -43.24 19.94
N ARG A 30 24.00 -42.46 20.94
CA ARG A 30 24.91 -42.95 21.99
C ARG A 30 24.31 -44.11 22.79
N GLY A 31 23.05 -44.00 23.20
CA GLY A 31 22.35 -45.06 23.91
C GLY A 31 22.22 -46.35 23.09
N ALA A 32 21.92 -46.22 21.79
CA ALA A 32 21.88 -47.36 20.87
C ALA A 32 23.26 -47.99 20.67
N ALA A 33 24.32 -47.18 20.57
CA ALA A 33 25.69 -47.66 20.47
C ALA A 33 26.10 -48.47 21.71
N VAL A 34 25.84 -47.95 22.91
CA VAL A 34 26.11 -48.66 24.17
C VAL A 34 25.35 -49.99 24.24
N ALA A 35 24.07 -50.00 23.86
CA ALA A 35 23.27 -51.22 23.84
C ALA A 35 23.87 -52.28 22.89
N ARG A 36 24.35 -51.86 21.70
CA ARG A 36 25.02 -52.76 20.75
C ARG A 36 26.37 -53.25 21.22
N ILE A 37 27.15 -52.41 21.90
CA ILE A 37 28.43 -52.82 22.49
C ILE A 37 28.19 -53.85 23.59
N ASN A 38 27.17 -53.65 24.43
CA ASN A 38 26.79 -54.61 25.47
C ASN A 38 26.29 -55.95 24.91
N GLU A 39 25.62 -55.93 23.76
CA GLU A 39 25.19 -57.15 23.05
C GLU A 39 26.38 -57.89 22.43
N ALA A 40 27.32 -57.18 21.80
CA ALA A 40 28.47 -57.75 21.11
C ALA A 40 29.57 -58.23 22.07
N PHE A 41 29.72 -57.57 23.22
CA PHE A 41 30.71 -57.87 24.26
C PHE A 41 29.98 -58.03 25.61
N PRO A 42 29.29 -59.17 25.83
CA PRO A 42 28.58 -59.42 27.07
C PRO A 42 29.56 -59.54 28.23
N HIS A 43 29.28 -58.86 29.34
CA HIS A 43 30.16 -58.84 30.50
C HIS A 43 30.22 -60.22 31.17
N VAL A 44 31.40 -60.83 31.22
CA VAL A 44 31.62 -62.11 31.93
C VAL A 44 32.06 -61.81 33.35
N PRO A 45 31.30 -62.23 34.39
CA PRO A 45 31.67 -61.94 35.77
C PRO A 45 32.98 -62.65 36.14
N GLY A 46 33.98 -61.88 36.55
CA GLY A 46 35.28 -62.39 37.03
C GLY A 46 36.48 -62.09 36.11
N GLN A 47 36.27 -61.53 34.93
CA GLN A 47 37.33 -60.85 34.16
C GLN A 47 37.29 -59.36 34.52
N GLY A 48 38.46 -58.76 34.77
CA GLY A 48 38.57 -57.32 35.03
C GLY A 48 38.08 -56.48 33.84
N GLU A 49 38.06 -55.16 34.00
CA GLU A 49 37.60 -54.22 32.96
C GLU A 49 38.15 -54.58 31.56
N ASP A 50 37.26 -54.81 30.59
CA ASP A 50 37.64 -55.16 29.23
C ASP A 50 38.29 -53.95 28.53
N GLU A 51 39.63 -53.90 28.51
CA GLU A 51 40.38 -52.81 27.85
C GLU A 51 39.95 -52.60 26.39
N LEU A 52 39.69 -53.69 25.67
CA LEU A 52 39.22 -53.66 24.28
C LEU A 52 37.82 -53.02 24.19
N ARG A 53 36.92 -53.31 25.14
CA ARG A 53 35.58 -52.72 25.20
C ARG A 53 35.68 -51.21 25.40
N ASN A 54 36.53 -50.77 26.32
CA ASN A 54 36.75 -49.35 26.60
C ASN A 54 37.35 -48.62 25.37
N GLN A 55 38.29 -49.24 24.66
CA GLN A 55 38.84 -48.69 23.42
C GLN A 55 37.78 -48.56 22.31
N ILE A 56 36.94 -49.59 22.13
CA ILE A 56 35.85 -49.55 21.14
C ILE A 56 34.83 -48.48 21.51
N GLU A 57 34.43 -48.37 22.78
CA GLU A 57 33.53 -47.30 23.25
C GLU A 57 34.11 -45.91 22.95
N SER A 58 35.41 -45.71 23.17
CA SER A 58 36.09 -44.46 22.83
C SER A 58 36.03 -44.17 21.32
N LEU A 59 36.36 -45.14 20.48
CA LEU A 59 36.36 -44.98 19.01
C LEU A 59 34.95 -44.71 18.46
N VAL A 60 33.93 -45.37 19.01
CA VAL A 60 32.54 -45.17 18.62
C VAL A 60 32.05 -43.78 19.03
N ASN A 61 32.39 -43.33 20.24
CA ASN A 61 32.06 -41.97 20.67
C ASN A 61 32.73 -40.91 19.79
N GLU A 62 34.01 -41.09 19.44
CA GLU A 62 34.72 -40.20 18.51
C GLU A 62 34.09 -40.20 17.11
N TYR A 63 33.66 -41.37 16.63
CA TYR A 63 32.95 -41.48 15.35
C TYR A 63 31.63 -40.70 15.37
N ILE A 64 30.84 -40.85 16.43
CA ILE A 64 29.58 -40.10 16.62
C ILE A 64 29.85 -38.59 16.56
N ASP A 65 30.86 -38.10 17.28
CA ASP A 65 31.22 -36.69 17.31
C ASP A 65 31.60 -36.16 15.92
N LYS A 66 32.38 -36.94 15.16
CA LYS A 66 32.74 -36.62 13.76
C LYS A 66 31.51 -36.57 12.86
N THR A 67 30.60 -37.55 12.97
CA THR A 67 29.39 -37.59 12.14
C THR A 67 28.53 -36.35 12.34
N PHE A 68 28.25 -35.97 13.59
CA PHE A 68 27.45 -34.80 13.88
C PHE A 68 28.18 -33.49 13.54
N THR A 69 29.50 -33.44 13.65
CA THR A 69 30.30 -32.29 13.20
C THR A 69 30.20 -32.09 11.68
N LEU A 70 30.28 -33.16 10.90
CA LEU A 70 30.13 -33.10 9.44
C LEU A 70 28.68 -32.83 9.01
N ALA A 71 27.71 -33.23 9.82
CA ALA A 71 26.29 -32.98 9.57
C ALA A 71 25.89 -31.54 9.90
N ALA A 72 26.52 -30.89 10.90
CA ALA A 72 26.20 -29.55 11.38
C ALA A 72 25.92 -28.48 10.30
N PRO A 73 26.72 -28.32 9.22
CA PRO A 73 26.42 -27.33 8.18
C PRO A 73 25.12 -27.58 7.41
N ASN A 74 24.64 -28.82 7.41
CA ASN A 74 23.40 -29.26 6.77
C ASN A 74 22.20 -29.29 7.74
N LEU A 75 22.42 -28.91 9.01
CA LEU A 75 21.37 -28.77 10.01
C LEU A 75 21.05 -27.29 10.23
N SER A 76 19.77 -26.98 10.41
CA SER A 76 19.29 -25.66 10.83
C SER A 76 18.26 -25.80 11.93
N ILE A 77 18.25 -24.86 12.87
CA ILE A 77 17.23 -24.74 13.90
C ILE A 77 16.54 -23.41 13.67
N ASN A 78 15.27 -23.43 13.27
CA ASN A 78 14.50 -22.22 12.94
C ASN A 78 15.23 -21.28 11.95
N GLY A 79 15.91 -21.85 10.96
CA GLY A 79 16.69 -21.09 9.97
C GLY A 79 18.05 -20.56 10.44
N LEU A 80 18.48 -20.85 11.67
CA LEU A 80 19.82 -20.53 12.18
C LEU A 80 20.77 -21.73 12.03
N PRO A 81 22.05 -21.50 11.68
CA PRO A 81 23.04 -22.57 11.58
C PRO A 81 23.40 -23.13 12.96
N VAL A 82 23.63 -24.44 13.03
CA VAL A 82 23.97 -25.15 14.26
C VAL A 82 25.49 -25.17 14.49
N SER A 83 25.94 -24.77 15.67
CA SER A 83 27.34 -24.87 16.15
C SER A 83 27.62 -26.28 16.71
N SER A 84 28.45 -27.10 16.05
CA SER A 84 28.76 -28.47 16.52
C SER A 84 29.34 -28.53 17.94
N THR A 85 30.12 -27.52 18.33
CA THR A 85 30.79 -27.44 19.64
C THR A 85 29.82 -27.32 20.82
N GLU A 86 28.65 -26.73 20.61
CA GLU A 86 27.69 -26.44 21.68
C GLU A 86 26.86 -27.67 22.08
N TYR A 87 26.62 -28.57 21.14
CA TYR A 87 25.74 -29.74 21.33
C TYR A 87 26.48 -31.07 21.55
N LEU A 88 27.77 -31.13 21.19
CA LEU A 88 28.60 -32.34 21.37
C LEU A 88 29.29 -32.40 22.73
N SER A 89 29.27 -31.31 23.51
CA SER A 89 29.83 -31.31 24.86
C SER A 89 29.01 -32.25 25.76
N PRO A 90 29.63 -33.21 26.47
CA PRO A 90 28.96 -34.17 27.34
C PRO A 90 28.43 -33.53 28.63
N SER A 91 28.13 -32.23 28.62
CA SER A 91 27.52 -31.57 29.76
C SER A 91 26.16 -32.21 30.01
N PRO A 92 25.93 -32.77 31.21
CA PRO A 92 24.66 -33.37 31.54
C PRO A 92 23.59 -32.30 31.36
N ALA A 93 22.50 -32.65 30.65
CA ALA A 93 21.24 -31.93 30.60
C ALA A 93 21.42 -30.43 30.89
N THR A 94 21.62 -29.61 29.86
CA THR A 94 21.42 -28.16 30.02
C THR A 94 20.01 -27.98 30.56
N HIS A 95 19.89 -27.86 31.88
CA HIS A 95 18.72 -27.33 32.56
C HIS A 95 18.24 -26.21 31.67
N ASP A 96 17.02 -26.29 31.16
CA ASP A 96 16.45 -25.26 30.30
C ASP A 96 16.77 -23.91 30.94
N THR A 97 17.78 -23.23 30.40
CA THR A 97 18.24 -21.95 30.93
C THR A 97 17.19 -20.96 30.49
N HIS A 98 16.08 -20.95 31.23
CA HIS A 98 14.99 -20.04 31.00
C HIS A 98 15.53 -18.62 31.17
N GLU A 99 15.26 -17.77 30.19
CA GLU A 99 15.46 -16.34 30.39
C GLU A 99 14.71 -15.93 31.66
N PRO A 100 15.39 -15.29 32.63
CA PRO A 100 14.72 -14.79 33.81
C PRO A 100 13.58 -13.85 33.44
N PHE A 101 12.46 -13.99 34.14
CA PHE A 101 11.29 -13.15 33.87
C PHE A 101 11.60 -11.67 34.13
N ASP A 102 11.65 -10.88 33.07
CA ASP A 102 11.87 -9.43 33.17
C ASP A 102 10.53 -8.69 33.31
N ALA A 103 10.22 -8.30 34.54
CA ALA A 103 9.02 -7.53 34.85
C ALA A 103 8.97 -6.17 34.11
N ARG A 104 10.12 -5.58 33.75
CA ARG A 104 10.17 -4.30 33.02
C ARG A 104 9.75 -4.48 31.58
N LYS A 105 10.22 -5.54 30.91
CA LYS A 105 9.77 -5.89 29.55
C LYS A 105 8.26 -6.13 29.55
N ARG A 106 7.73 -6.87 30.54
CA ARG A 106 6.29 -7.09 30.67
C ARG A 106 5.51 -5.79 30.87
N GLN A 107 5.97 -4.90 31.76
CA GLN A 107 5.33 -3.61 31.98
C GLN A 107 5.31 -2.77 30.70
N ARG A 108 6.41 -2.78 29.95
CA ARG A 108 6.49 -2.09 28.65
C ARG A 108 5.55 -2.68 27.61
N VAL A 109 5.39 -4.00 27.57
CA VAL A 109 4.38 -4.64 26.70
C VAL A 109 2.97 -4.20 27.09
N ALA A 110 2.64 -4.17 28.38
CA ALA A 110 1.33 -3.71 28.84
C ALA A 110 1.07 -2.23 28.50
N GLU A 111 2.09 -1.38 28.64
CA GLU A 111 2.00 0.03 28.26
C GLU A 111 1.79 0.21 26.75
N LEU A 112 2.53 -0.55 25.92
CA LEU A 112 2.38 -0.51 24.47
C LEU A 112 0.99 -0.97 24.02
N ILE A 113 0.44 -2.00 24.65
CA ILE A 113 -0.93 -2.46 24.37
C ILE A 113 -1.95 -1.37 24.71
N SER A 114 -1.82 -0.70 25.87
CA SER A 114 -2.69 0.40 26.24
C SER A 114 -2.59 1.59 25.26
N GLN A 115 -1.36 1.89 24.78
CA GLN A 115 -1.15 2.92 23.75
C GLN A 115 -1.81 2.52 22.43
N GLU A 116 -1.71 1.25 22.03
CA GLU A 116 -2.36 0.73 20.82
C GLU A 116 -3.89 0.89 20.90
N GLU A 117 -4.51 0.48 22.01
CA GLU A 117 -5.96 0.60 22.22
C GLU A 117 -6.43 2.07 22.12
N LYS A 118 -5.69 2.99 22.73
CA LYS A 118 -5.99 4.42 22.67
C LYS A 118 -5.90 4.96 21.23
N LEU A 119 -4.86 4.58 20.49
CA LEU A 119 -4.70 5.00 19.09
C LEU A 119 -5.81 4.42 18.21
N LEU A 120 -6.26 3.19 18.48
CA LEU A 120 -7.40 2.60 17.77
C LEU A 120 -8.70 3.38 18.03
N GLU A 121 -8.94 3.83 19.27
CA GLU A 121 -10.08 4.69 19.61
C GLU A 121 -9.99 6.05 18.88
N GLU A 122 -8.81 6.69 18.89
CA GLU A 122 -8.59 7.97 18.20
C GLU A 122 -8.82 7.85 16.68
N VAL A 123 -8.32 6.77 16.06
CA VAL A 123 -8.54 6.51 14.63
C VAL A 123 -10.02 6.28 14.34
N ALA A 124 -10.75 5.56 15.20
CA ALA A 124 -12.19 5.37 15.04
C ALA A 124 -12.96 6.70 15.14
N ALA A 125 -12.60 7.54 16.12
CA ALA A 125 -13.18 8.88 16.28
C ALA A 125 -12.88 9.79 15.06
N LEU A 126 -11.66 9.72 14.54
CA LEU A 126 -11.24 10.47 13.35
C LEU A 126 -12.03 10.01 12.11
N LYS A 127 -12.15 8.69 11.91
CA LYS A 127 -12.95 8.11 10.81
C LYS A 127 -14.41 8.53 10.85
N ARG A 128 -15.00 8.68 12.05
CA ARG A 128 -16.39 9.11 12.21
C ARG A 128 -16.58 10.62 11.99
N SER A 129 -15.64 11.45 12.45
CA SER A 129 -15.83 12.91 12.51
C SER A 129 -15.26 13.69 11.32
N VAL A 130 -14.16 13.23 10.72
CA VAL A 130 -13.46 13.98 9.67
C VAL A 130 -14.19 14.02 8.34
N PRO A 131 -14.76 12.91 7.81
CA PRO A 131 -15.41 12.96 6.49
C PRO A 131 -16.57 13.96 6.42
N GLY A 132 -17.39 14.02 7.46
CA GLY A 132 -18.50 14.99 7.55
C GLY A 132 -18.00 16.43 7.61
N LYS A 133 -17.06 16.72 8.52
CA LYS A 133 -16.47 18.07 8.64
C LYS A 133 -15.81 18.54 7.34
N ALA A 134 -15.02 17.67 6.69
CA ALA A 134 -14.37 18.01 5.43
C ALA A 134 -15.39 18.26 4.30
N ALA A 135 -16.47 17.48 4.24
CA ALA A 135 -17.55 17.70 3.29
C ALA A 135 -18.29 19.02 3.55
N ASP A 136 -18.58 19.35 4.81
CA ASP A 136 -19.26 20.58 5.20
C ASP A 136 -18.42 21.82 4.89
N GLU A 137 -17.13 21.79 5.22
CA GLU A 137 -16.17 22.85 4.88
C GLU A 137 -16.07 23.05 3.37
N GLN A 138 -16.00 21.96 2.60
CA GLN A 138 -15.94 22.04 1.15
C GLN A 138 -17.25 22.57 0.56
N ALA A 139 -18.40 22.13 1.08
CA ALA A 139 -19.70 22.62 0.65
C ALA A 139 -19.87 24.11 0.95
N ALA A 140 -19.37 24.59 2.10
CA ALA A 140 -19.37 26.02 2.43
C ALA A 140 -18.51 26.82 1.44
N ARG A 141 -17.30 26.35 1.13
CA ARG A 141 -16.40 26.98 0.14
C ARG A 141 -17.04 27.07 -1.24
N VAL A 142 -17.70 26.00 -1.68
CA VAL A 142 -18.38 25.96 -2.99
C VAL A 142 -19.58 26.90 -3.01
N ARG A 143 -20.42 26.91 -1.96
CA ARG A 143 -21.55 27.86 -1.84
C ARG A 143 -21.08 29.31 -1.89
N ASP A 144 -19.99 29.63 -1.21
CA ASP A 144 -19.40 30.97 -1.22
C ASP A 144 -18.84 31.37 -2.59
N ALA A 145 -18.26 30.42 -3.33
CA ALA A 145 -17.80 30.67 -4.70
C ALA A 145 -18.99 30.93 -5.64
N ILE A 146 -20.03 30.09 -5.59
CA ILE A 146 -21.25 30.25 -6.39
C ILE A 146 -21.89 31.62 -6.13
N ARG A 147 -22.03 32.02 -4.86
CA ARG A 147 -22.59 33.33 -4.50
C ARG A 147 -21.80 34.49 -5.12
N ARG A 148 -20.46 34.45 -5.06
CA ARG A 148 -19.61 35.49 -5.69
C ARG A 148 -19.76 35.50 -7.20
N ASP A 149 -19.86 34.33 -7.82
CA ASP A 149 -20.06 34.21 -9.27
C ASP A 149 -21.43 34.73 -9.70
N GLU A 150 -22.49 34.42 -8.95
CA GLU A 150 -23.84 34.96 -9.15
C GLU A 150 -23.87 36.49 -9.05
N GLU A 151 -23.23 37.07 -8.03
CA GLU A 151 -23.09 38.52 -7.87
C GLU A 151 -22.34 39.15 -9.05
N MET A 152 -21.26 38.53 -9.54
CA MET A 152 -20.54 39.00 -10.72
C MET A 152 -21.37 38.90 -12.01
N VAL A 153 -22.13 37.82 -12.18
CA VAL A 153 -23.02 37.63 -13.33
C VAL A 153 -24.13 38.67 -13.33
N GLU A 154 -24.76 38.92 -12.18
CA GLU A 154 -25.82 39.94 -12.06
C GLU A 154 -25.27 41.35 -12.28
N ALA A 155 -24.08 41.67 -11.78
CA ALA A 155 -23.42 42.94 -12.08
C ALA A 155 -23.15 43.12 -13.59
N ARG A 156 -22.68 42.07 -14.27
CA ARG A 156 -22.48 42.07 -15.73
C ARG A 156 -23.81 42.19 -16.50
N ARG A 157 -24.86 41.48 -16.08
CA ARG A 157 -26.21 41.58 -16.66
C ARG A 157 -26.77 42.99 -16.52
N ALA A 158 -26.65 43.60 -15.33
CA ALA A 158 -27.07 44.97 -15.09
C ALA A 158 -26.29 45.98 -15.96
N ALA A 159 -24.97 45.82 -16.09
CA ALA A 159 -24.13 46.65 -16.96
C ALA A 159 -24.54 46.53 -18.43
N SER A 160 -24.80 45.32 -18.93
CA SER A 160 -25.29 45.07 -20.30
C SER A 160 -26.66 45.69 -20.55
N ARG A 161 -27.60 45.60 -19.60
CA ARG A 161 -28.91 46.27 -19.68
C ARG A 161 -28.76 47.80 -19.75
N ARG A 162 -27.86 48.39 -18.94
CA ARG A 162 -27.58 49.84 -18.98
C ARG A 162 -27.00 50.26 -20.33
N ARG A 163 -26.02 49.52 -20.87
CA ARG A 163 -25.42 49.78 -22.20
C ARG A 163 -26.46 49.65 -23.32
N GLY A 164 -27.29 48.60 -23.30
CA GLY A 164 -28.37 48.41 -24.27
C GLY A 164 -29.44 49.51 -24.22
N GLY A 165 -29.81 49.98 -23.03
CA GLY A 165 -30.73 51.10 -22.84
C GLY A 165 -30.17 52.43 -23.34
N GLN A 166 -28.87 52.69 -23.11
CA GLN A 166 -28.19 53.87 -23.66
C GLN A 166 -28.09 53.82 -25.19
N GLY A 167 -27.77 52.66 -25.76
CA GLY A 167 -27.75 52.45 -27.22
C GLY A 167 -29.12 52.68 -27.86
N ARG A 168 -30.20 52.16 -27.26
CA ARG A 168 -31.59 52.40 -27.72
C ARG A 168 -31.97 53.88 -27.65
N ARG A 169 -31.59 54.60 -26.58
CA ARG A 169 -31.81 56.05 -26.45
C ARG A 169 -31.01 56.86 -27.48
N GLN A 170 -29.78 56.46 -27.80
CA GLN A 170 -28.97 57.12 -28.83
C GLN A 170 -29.50 56.86 -30.24
N LEU A 171 -29.98 55.65 -30.55
CA LEU A 171 -30.64 55.32 -31.81
C LEU A 171 -31.94 56.11 -32.00
N ALA A 172 -32.77 56.20 -30.95
CA ALA A 172 -33.99 57.02 -30.98
C ALA A 172 -33.68 58.51 -31.23
N ARG A 173 -32.59 59.04 -30.66
CA ARG A 173 -32.14 60.41 -30.93
C ARG A 173 -31.61 60.62 -32.35
N ARG A 174 -30.95 59.62 -32.93
CA ARG A 174 -30.50 59.67 -34.34
C ARG A 174 -31.69 59.63 -35.31
N GLN A 175 -32.69 58.78 -35.05
CA GLN A 175 -33.92 58.72 -35.87
C GLN A 175 -34.77 59.99 -35.74
N ALA A 176 -34.81 60.63 -34.56
CA ALA A 176 -35.45 61.93 -34.38
C ALA A 176 -34.68 63.11 -35.04
N GLY A 177 -33.39 62.92 -35.35
CA GLY A 177 -32.59 63.88 -36.12
C GLY A 177 -32.75 63.74 -37.64
N GLU A 178 -33.24 62.59 -38.13
CA GLU A 178 -33.45 62.33 -39.57
C GLU A 178 -34.81 62.83 -40.10
N THR A 179 -35.76 63.21 -39.24
CA THR A 179 -37.03 63.83 -39.67
C THR A 179 -36.93 65.32 -40.02
N GLY A 180 -35.72 65.90 -40.07
CA GLY A 180 -35.49 67.34 -40.29
C GLY A 180 -34.97 67.75 -41.68
N ARG A 181 -34.76 66.83 -42.63
CA ARG A 181 -34.18 67.20 -43.94
C ARG A 181 -34.78 66.43 -45.12
N CYS A 182 -36.06 66.64 -45.40
CA CYS A 182 -36.65 66.37 -46.72
C CYS A 182 -37.78 67.38 -47.02
N GLY A 183 -37.44 68.46 -47.71
CA GLY A 183 -38.37 69.47 -48.21
C GLY A 183 -37.79 70.16 -49.45
N GLY A 184 -37.64 69.41 -50.54
CA GLY A 184 -37.19 69.91 -51.84
C GLY A 184 -37.91 69.18 -52.97
N ARG A 185 -38.91 69.86 -53.55
CA ARG A 185 -39.83 69.41 -54.59
C ARG A 185 -39.16 69.51 -55.98
N VAL A 186 -39.06 68.42 -56.74
CA VAL A 186 -38.86 68.46 -58.21
C VAL A 186 -39.80 67.49 -58.90
N GLN A 187 -40.54 68.00 -59.89
CA GLN A 187 -41.56 67.33 -60.67
C GLN A 187 -40.96 66.36 -61.72
N GLY A 188 -41.50 65.14 -61.76
CA GLY A 188 -41.96 64.42 -62.95
C GLY A 188 -41.00 64.06 -64.08
N ARG A 189 -40.85 62.74 -64.35
CA ARG A 189 -41.18 62.14 -65.66
C ARG A 189 -41.26 60.60 -65.60
N ARG A 190 -42.12 60.08 -66.48
CA ARG A 190 -42.64 58.70 -66.59
C ARG A 190 -41.64 57.67 -67.16
N ARG A 191 -42.07 56.40 -67.01
CA ARG A 191 -41.71 55.12 -67.70
C ARG A 191 -40.58 54.37 -67.01
N GLY A 192 -40.69 53.08 -66.68
CA GLY A 192 -41.74 52.08 -66.88
C GLY A 192 -41.21 50.70 -66.43
N ALA A 193 -42.16 49.79 -66.17
CA ALA A 193 -42.05 48.32 -66.16
C ALA A 193 -41.00 47.63 -65.25
N GLY A 194 -41.48 46.64 -64.47
CA GLY A 194 -40.63 45.50 -64.06
C GLY A 194 -40.87 44.92 -62.67
N GLN A 195 -41.97 44.19 -62.53
CA GLN A 195 -42.15 42.90 -61.82
C GLN A 195 -41.62 42.69 -60.38
N THR A 196 -42.57 42.20 -59.60
CA THR A 196 -42.60 41.63 -58.25
C THR A 196 -41.91 40.28 -58.10
N GLN A 197 -41.33 40.03 -56.92
CA GLN A 197 -41.41 38.78 -56.12
C GLN A 197 -40.74 39.06 -54.76
N GLU A 198 -41.50 39.20 -53.68
CA GLU A 198 -41.88 38.14 -52.71
C GLU A 198 -40.70 37.54 -51.93
N GLY A 199 -40.64 37.86 -50.64
CA GLY A 199 -39.75 37.25 -49.66
C GLY A 199 -40.43 37.26 -48.29
N HIS A 200 -41.25 36.23 -48.06
CA HIS A 200 -41.94 35.94 -46.82
C HIS A 200 -40.99 35.85 -45.61
N ALA A 201 -41.41 36.44 -44.50
CA ALA A 201 -41.00 36.02 -43.17
C ALA A 201 -41.85 34.81 -42.74
N VAL A 202 -41.22 33.79 -42.15
CA VAL A 202 -41.90 32.72 -41.42
C VAL A 202 -41.32 32.66 -40.01
N CYS A 203 -42.23 32.76 -39.05
CA CYS A 203 -42.04 32.52 -37.63
C CYS A 203 -42.23 31.04 -37.26
N CYS A 204 -41.68 30.69 -36.09
CA CYS A 204 -42.14 29.69 -35.11
C CYS A 204 -41.87 28.18 -35.31
N GLY A 205 -41.58 27.52 -34.18
CA GLY A 205 -41.62 26.07 -33.95
C GLY A 205 -40.48 25.61 -33.02
N GLN A 206 -40.62 25.67 -31.70
CA GLN A 206 -41.22 24.67 -30.79
C GLN A 206 -40.32 23.48 -30.42
N ASP A 207 -39.96 23.47 -29.14
CA ASP A 207 -39.95 22.39 -28.15
C ASP A 207 -39.94 20.91 -28.61
N GLY A 208 -39.04 20.14 -27.99
CA GLY A 208 -39.05 18.68 -28.00
C GLY A 208 -38.41 18.13 -26.73
N GLU A 209 -39.25 17.69 -25.80
CA GLU A 209 -38.92 16.91 -24.61
C GLU A 209 -38.42 15.51 -24.97
N GLY A 210 -37.60 14.90 -24.11
CA GLY A 210 -37.17 13.51 -24.26
C GLY A 210 -36.56 12.96 -22.98
N GLU A 211 -37.38 12.33 -22.15
CA GLU A 211 -37.00 11.55 -20.97
C GLU A 211 -36.35 10.19 -21.35
N GLY A 212 -35.36 9.77 -20.55
CA GLY A 212 -35.28 8.41 -20.00
C GLY A 212 -34.65 7.28 -20.82
N GLY A 213 -33.44 6.83 -20.43
CA GLY A 213 -32.90 5.51 -20.82
C GLY A 213 -31.48 5.23 -20.31
N ARG A 214 -31.29 4.13 -19.56
CA ARG A 214 -30.11 3.80 -18.71
C ARG A 214 -28.93 3.11 -19.44
N ARG A 215 -27.73 3.37 -18.88
CA ARG A 215 -26.48 2.56 -18.74
C ARG A 215 -25.89 1.84 -19.96
N VAL A 216 -24.59 2.09 -20.23
CA VAL A 216 -23.46 1.12 -20.10
C VAL A 216 -22.15 1.91 -19.84
N ARG A 217 -21.28 1.38 -18.97
CA ARG A 217 -19.91 1.87 -18.68
C ARG A 217 -18.99 1.76 -19.91
N VAL A 218 -18.11 2.74 -20.11
CA VAL A 218 -16.72 2.48 -20.51
C VAL A 218 -15.83 3.46 -19.75
N GLY A 219 -14.90 2.91 -18.98
CA GLY A 219 -13.86 3.68 -18.32
C GLY A 219 -12.75 4.05 -19.29
N CYS A 220 -12.12 5.20 -19.06
CA CYS A 220 -10.73 5.45 -19.42
C CYS A 220 -10.13 6.28 -18.29
N GLU A 221 -9.29 5.63 -17.50
CA GLU A 221 -8.30 6.26 -16.63
C GLU A 221 -7.36 7.10 -17.49
N VAL A 222 -7.14 8.35 -17.09
CA VAL A 222 -5.96 9.09 -17.50
C VAL A 222 -5.16 9.35 -16.23
N GLY A 223 -4.20 8.46 -15.98
CA GLY A 223 -3.24 8.57 -14.91
C GLY A 223 -2.41 9.84 -15.10
N SER A 224 -2.48 10.75 -14.13
CA SER A 224 -1.53 11.84 -14.01
C SER A 224 -0.45 11.42 -13.01
N SER A 225 0.70 11.02 -13.56
CA SER A 225 1.93 10.75 -12.84
C SER A 225 2.50 12.07 -12.32
N PHE A 226 2.31 12.34 -11.04
CA PHE A 226 3.04 13.38 -10.33
C PHE A 226 4.44 12.88 -9.98
N PHE A 227 5.43 13.42 -10.70
CA PHE A 227 6.85 13.19 -10.52
C PHE A 227 7.35 14.03 -9.34
N TRP A 228 7.69 13.39 -8.21
CA TRP A 228 8.40 14.03 -7.09
C TRP A 228 9.90 13.79 -7.24
N GLY A 229 10.58 14.74 -7.89
CA GLY A 229 12.03 14.81 -7.92
C GLY A 229 12.54 15.64 -6.73
N GLY A 230 13.09 14.98 -5.72
CA GLY A 230 13.64 15.64 -4.53
C GLY A 230 14.84 14.90 -3.96
N ARG A 231 16.02 15.09 -4.57
CA ARG A 231 17.32 14.66 -4.05
C ARG A 231 17.59 15.34 -2.69
N ARG A 232 17.88 14.57 -1.65
CA ARG A 232 18.87 14.97 -0.63
C ARG A 232 19.76 13.79 -0.29
N ARG A 233 21.03 13.94 -0.67
CA ARG A 233 22.17 13.27 -0.06
C ARG A 233 22.27 13.76 1.38
N PHE A 234 22.46 12.86 2.33
CA PHE A 234 23.31 13.13 3.48
C PHE A 234 24.20 11.90 3.69
N ASN A 235 25.48 12.20 3.78
CA ASN A 235 26.59 11.28 4.00
C ASN A 235 26.87 11.20 5.50
N VAL A 236 27.39 10.03 5.90
CA VAL A 236 28.24 9.67 7.06
C VAL A 236 28.37 10.71 8.18
#